data_AF-A0A955XWU7-F1
#
_entry.id   AF-A0A955XWU7-F1
#
_cell.length_a   1.000
_cell.length_b   1.000
_cell.length_c   1.000
_cell.angle_alpha   90.00
_cell.angle_beta   90.00
_cell.angle_gamma   90.00
#
_symmetry.space_group_name_H-M   'P 1'
#
loop_
_entity.id
_entity.type
_entity.pdbx_description
1 polymer ?
#
loop_
_entity_poly.entity_id
_entity_poly.type
_entity_poly.pdbx_seq_one_letter_code
_entity_poly.pdbx_strand_id
1 'polypeptide(L)'
;MLWLPGEPYTVDAVEEVVRNLRASLNYSVVAAVPVASDVPGVVDILVVTRDTWSLRGNFNLAVSDGVVDQLLFVPSENNFLGLHKRIGATFLWEQDTVSIGPMYADPRVGGSRLTLDQDLQFIINHDTGELEGTSNLTQLELPLYSLRSVWGFRLAEAHLINIDRTFIGSRLRTYDNPSTDAIEEIPFIVDQTILDVVAEGYFSQGYAFKRDLVFGYGFEEREYRLESPSASEADRQAFAEEVLPRDQRNSFVSVSHDWYQARYETIQNYQTYAFTETYRTGPRIF
;
A
#
# COMPACT_ATOMS: atom_id res chain seq x y z
N MET A 1 -1.31 21.40 9.43
CA MET A 1 -0.29 21.89 10.37
C MET A 1 -0.70 21.44 11.77
N LEU A 2 0.25 21.11 12.66
CA LEU A 2 -0.07 20.56 14.00
C LEU A 2 -0.60 21.61 14.98
N TRP A 3 -0.44 22.89 14.64
CA TRP A 3 -0.93 24.01 15.43
C TRP A 3 -1.87 24.89 14.63
N LEU A 4 -2.69 25.62 15.38
CA LEU A 4 -3.47 26.75 14.88
C LEU A 4 -2.84 28.06 15.41
N PRO A 5 -2.96 29.18 14.66
CA PRO A 5 -2.59 30.48 15.18
C PRO A 5 -3.25 30.76 16.54
N GLY A 6 -2.44 31.19 17.52
CA GLY A 6 -2.88 31.47 18.89
C GLY A 6 -2.58 30.38 19.93
N GLU A 7 -2.10 29.21 19.50
CA GLU A 7 -1.62 28.19 20.44
C GLU A 7 -0.25 28.55 21.06
N PRO A 8 0.05 28.08 22.30
CA PRO A 8 1.34 28.34 22.93
C PRO A 8 2.52 27.77 22.13
N TYR A 9 3.55 28.60 21.95
CA TYR A 9 4.81 28.18 21.34
C TYR A 9 5.50 27.11 22.20
N THR A 10 5.88 25.99 21.56
CA THR A 10 6.73 24.96 22.17
C THR A 10 7.73 24.45 21.14
N VAL A 11 8.99 24.28 21.54
CA VAL A 11 10.05 23.78 20.64
C VAL A 11 9.68 22.41 20.08
N ASP A 12 9.20 21.51 20.94
CA ASP A 12 8.89 20.13 20.57
C ASP A 12 7.92 20.01 19.40
N ALA A 13 6.89 20.87 19.33
CA ALA A 13 5.95 20.78 18.22
C ALA A 13 6.37 21.58 16.98
N VAL A 14 7.37 22.49 17.07
CA VAL A 14 8.11 22.94 15.86
C VAL A 14 8.86 21.75 15.27
N GLU A 15 9.62 21.05 16.10
CA GLU A 15 10.41 19.90 15.68
C GLU A 15 9.52 18.80 15.10
N GLU A 16 8.35 18.57 15.70
CA GLU A 16 7.38 17.61 15.19
C GLU A 16 6.79 18.02 13.83
N VAL A 17 6.48 19.30 13.63
CA VAL A 17 6.04 19.81 12.32
C VAL A 17 7.13 19.58 11.27
N VAL A 18 8.38 19.91 11.58
CA VAL A 18 9.52 19.70 10.68
C VAL A 18 9.69 18.22 10.36
N ARG A 19 9.61 17.33 11.37
CA ARG A 19 9.67 15.87 11.19
C ARG A 19 8.57 15.38 10.25
N ASN A 20 7.33 15.79 10.47
CA ASN A 20 6.19 15.39 9.65
C ASN A 20 6.30 15.89 8.21
N LEU A 21 6.81 17.12 8.00
CA LEU A 21 7.04 17.65 6.65
C LEU A 21 8.16 16.90 5.93
N ARG A 22 9.26 16.55 6.60
CA ARG A 22 10.36 15.77 6.02
C ARG A 22 9.93 14.36 5.62
N ALA A 23 9.08 13.73 6.45
CA ALA A 23 8.55 12.39 6.17
C ALA A 23 7.74 12.30 4.87
N SER A 24 7.23 13.43 4.35
CA SER A 24 6.44 13.44 3.12
C SER A 24 7.23 13.22 1.83
N LEU A 25 8.57 13.31 1.87
CA LEU A 25 9.48 13.16 0.72
C LEU A 25 9.20 14.08 -0.51
N ASN A 26 8.29 15.04 -0.38
CA ASN A 26 8.04 16.06 -1.38
C ASN A 26 8.97 17.28 -1.22
N TYR A 27 9.65 17.39 -0.08
CA TYR A 27 10.55 18.51 0.21
C TYR A 27 11.99 18.04 0.35
N SER A 28 12.91 18.73 -0.32
CA SER A 28 14.36 18.52 -0.19
C SER A 28 14.93 19.27 1.02
N VAL A 29 14.30 20.38 1.39
CA VAL A 29 14.66 21.19 2.56
C VAL A 29 13.39 21.53 3.32
N VAL A 30 13.44 21.35 4.64
CA VAL A 30 12.42 21.81 5.57
C VAL A 30 13.12 22.42 6.78
N ALA A 31 12.86 23.70 7.02
CA ALA A 31 13.28 24.43 8.21
C ALA A 31 12.09 25.20 8.77
N ALA A 32 11.98 25.25 10.09
CA ALA A 32 11.03 26.10 10.79
C ALA A 32 11.77 26.84 11.90
N VAL A 33 11.66 28.18 11.91
CA VAL A 33 12.36 29.03 12.89
C VAL A 33 11.38 30.02 13.51
N PRO A 34 11.48 30.26 14.84
CA PRO A 34 10.75 31.35 15.46
C PRO A 34 11.33 32.69 15.01
N VAL A 35 10.46 33.62 14.67
CA VAL A 35 10.81 35.01 14.34
C VAL A 35 10.05 35.96 15.26
N ALA A 36 10.65 37.12 15.52
CA ALA A 36 10.03 38.13 16.36
C ALA A 36 8.72 38.61 15.73
N SER A 37 7.66 38.64 16.54
CA SER A 37 6.38 39.25 16.15
C SER A 37 6.33 40.70 16.62
N ASP A 38 5.57 41.53 15.90
CA ASP A 38 5.31 42.92 16.30
C ASP A 38 4.40 43.02 17.54
N VAL A 39 3.76 41.91 17.92
CA VAL A 39 2.90 41.81 19.11
C VAL A 39 3.69 41.26 20.30
N PRO A 40 3.80 42.01 21.42
CA PRO A 40 4.49 41.53 22.61
C PRO A 40 3.92 40.21 23.13
N GLY A 41 4.79 39.24 23.40
CA GLY A 41 4.40 37.91 23.89
C GLY A 41 3.94 36.94 22.81
N VAL A 42 3.98 37.33 21.53
CA VAL A 42 3.67 36.49 20.37
C VAL A 42 4.97 36.17 19.62
N VAL A 43 5.02 34.96 19.06
CA VAL A 43 6.11 34.51 18.18
C VAL A 43 5.48 34.07 16.87
N ASP A 44 6.05 34.53 15.76
CA ASP A 44 5.70 34.04 14.44
C ASP A 44 6.62 32.87 14.07
N ILE A 45 6.10 31.90 13.32
CA ILE A 45 6.88 30.74 12.86
C ILE A 45 7.08 30.85 11.35
N LEU A 46 8.32 31.08 10.94
CA LEU A 46 8.70 31.04 9.53
C LEU A 46 9.04 29.61 9.15
N VAL A 47 8.21 29.01 8.28
CA VAL A 47 8.47 27.70 7.68
C VAL A 47 9.01 27.90 6.27
N VAL A 48 10.24 27.43 6.03
CA VAL A 48 10.91 27.46 4.72
C VAL A 48 10.99 26.05 4.18
N THR A 49 10.40 25.83 3.00
CA THR A 49 10.44 24.55 2.29
C THR A 49 11.02 24.73 0.90
N ARG A 50 11.80 23.74 0.45
CA ARG A 50 12.21 23.61 -0.95
C ARG A 50 11.58 22.35 -1.53
N ASP A 51 10.81 22.52 -2.59
CA ASP A 51 10.15 21.42 -3.29
C ASP A 51 11.16 20.51 -4.00
N THR A 52 10.74 19.28 -4.29
CA THR A 52 11.46 18.32 -5.13
C THR A 52 10.72 18.16 -6.44
N TRP A 53 11.44 17.71 -7.47
CA TRP A 53 10.77 17.27 -8.69
C TRP A 53 9.89 16.06 -8.36
N SER A 54 8.60 16.19 -8.60
CA SER A 54 7.57 15.29 -8.09
C SER A 54 7.03 14.31 -9.13
N LEU A 55 7.32 14.52 -10.43
CA LEU A 55 7.07 13.55 -11.49
C LEU A 55 8.11 12.42 -11.43
N ARG A 56 7.65 11.19 -11.25
CA ARG A 56 8.46 9.98 -11.11
C ARG A 56 8.00 8.93 -12.13
N GLY A 57 8.95 8.16 -12.62
CA GLY A 57 8.69 6.97 -13.45
C GLY A 57 9.47 5.81 -12.87
N ASN A 58 8.77 4.87 -12.25
CA ASN A 58 9.37 3.66 -11.71
C ASN A 58 9.11 2.51 -12.67
N PHE A 59 10.10 1.66 -12.92
CA PHE A 59 9.90 0.45 -13.72
C PHE A 59 10.61 -0.75 -13.11
N ASN A 60 10.07 -1.94 -13.37
CA ASN A 60 10.65 -3.22 -12.99
C ASN A 60 10.45 -4.20 -14.16
N LEU A 61 11.50 -4.93 -14.52
CA LEU A 61 11.49 -5.93 -15.59
C LEU A 61 11.97 -7.27 -15.01
N ALA A 62 11.14 -8.30 -15.09
CA ALA A 62 11.46 -9.67 -14.73
C ALA A 62 11.56 -10.54 -15.99
N VAL A 63 12.64 -11.33 -16.06
CA VAL A 63 12.93 -12.23 -17.19
C VAL A 63 13.38 -13.57 -16.62
N SER A 64 12.69 -14.64 -16.96
CA SER A 64 13.06 -16.02 -16.62
C SER A 64 13.13 -16.88 -17.87
N ASP A 65 14.15 -17.74 -17.94
CA ASP A 65 14.36 -18.66 -19.07
C ASP A 65 14.34 -17.99 -20.47
N GLY A 66 14.75 -16.72 -20.53
CA GLY A 66 14.78 -15.94 -21.77
C GLY A 66 13.43 -15.37 -22.22
N VAL A 67 12.39 -15.52 -21.40
CA VAL A 67 11.05 -14.96 -21.58
C VAL A 67 10.87 -13.79 -20.63
N VAL A 68 10.24 -12.71 -21.08
CA VAL A 68 9.85 -11.63 -20.17
C VAL A 68 8.62 -12.10 -19.41
N ASP A 69 8.74 -12.23 -18.09
CA ASP A 69 7.61 -12.64 -17.25
C ASP A 69 6.75 -11.45 -16.88
N GLN A 70 7.39 -10.31 -16.62
CA GLN A 70 6.74 -9.13 -16.11
C GLN A 70 7.45 -7.85 -16.52
N LEU A 71 6.69 -6.84 -16.92
CA LEU A 71 7.12 -5.45 -17.01
C LEU A 71 6.14 -4.57 -16.25
N LEU A 72 6.57 -4.04 -15.10
CA LEU A 72 5.84 -3.04 -14.34
C LEU A 72 6.38 -1.64 -14.69
N PHE A 73 5.48 -0.71 -14.98
CA PHE A 73 5.77 0.71 -15.14
C PHE A 73 4.73 1.55 -14.39
N VAL A 74 5.21 2.42 -13.51
CA VAL A 74 4.38 3.27 -12.64
C VAL A 74 4.82 4.73 -12.79
N PRO A 75 4.25 5.46 -13.76
CA PRO A 75 4.34 6.91 -13.81
C PRO A 75 3.47 7.54 -12.71
N SER A 76 4.03 8.50 -11.97
CA SER A 76 3.30 9.22 -10.92
C SER A 76 3.74 10.67 -10.78
N GLU A 77 2.82 11.53 -10.38
CA GLU A 77 3.04 12.90 -9.95
C GLU A 77 2.71 12.99 -8.46
N ASN A 78 3.74 13.14 -7.61
CA ASN A 78 3.64 13.04 -6.16
C ASN A 78 3.26 14.36 -5.45
N ASN A 79 3.18 15.46 -6.19
CA ASN A 79 2.72 16.76 -5.70
C ASN A 79 1.75 17.39 -6.71
N PHE A 80 0.72 16.64 -7.09
CA PHE A 80 -0.22 17.03 -8.14
C PHE A 80 -0.83 18.41 -7.87
N LEU A 81 -0.60 19.34 -8.80
CA LEU A 81 -1.04 20.74 -8.72
C LEU A 81 -0.57 21.49 -7.45
N GLY A 82 0.50 21.02 -6.79
CA GLY A 82 0.98 21.58 -5.51
C GLY A 82 0.08 21.25 -4.32
N LEU A 83 -0.88 20.35 -4.47
CA LEU A 83 -1.88 20.01 -3.43
C LEU A 83 -1.40 18.90 -2.50
N HIS A 84 -0.17 18.42 -2.64
CA HIS A 84 0.38 17.30 -1.87
C HIS A 84 -0.43 15.99 -2.06
N LYS A 85 -1.05 15.85 -3.23
CA LYS A 85 -1.74 14.62 -3.67
C LYS A 85 -0.85 13.87 -4.62
N ARG A 86 -0.97 12.54 -4.62
CA ARG A 86 -0.34 11.69 -5.61
C ARG A 86 -1.37 11.23 -6.63
N ILE A 87 -1.05 11.37 -7.90
CA ILE A 87 -1.78 10.73 -8.99
C ILE A 87 -0.80 9.94 -9.83
N GLY A 88 -1.22 8.79 -10.32
CA GLY A 88 -0.39 7.97 -11.19
C GLY A 88 -1.23 6.97 -11.96
N ALA A 89 -0.53 6.10 -12.66
CA ALA A 89 -1.12 4.93 -13.28
C ALA A 89 -0.20 3.73 -13.09
N THR A 90 -0.79 2.56 -12.96
CA THR A 90 -0.10 1.28 -13.09
C THR A 90 -0.20 0.82 -14.52
N PHE A 91 0.91 0.38 -15.09
CA PHE A 91 0.95 -0.47 -16.26
C PHE A 91 1.77 -1.70 -15.91
N LEU A 92 1.14 -2.86 -15.94
CA LEU A 92 1.75 -4.14 -15.63
C LEU A 92 1.47 -5.06 -16.83
N TRP A 93 2.53 -5.46 -17.51
CA TRP A 93 2.47 -6.44 -18.60
C TRP A 93 3.01 -7.76 -18.06
N GLU A 94 2.25 -8.83 -18.23
CA GLU A 94 2.59 -10.21 -17.88
C GLU A 94 2.44 -11.09 -19.14
N GLN A 95 2.83 -12.37 -19.06
CA GLN A 95 2.88 -13.23 -20.25
C GLN A 95 1.53 -13.37 -20.99
N ASP A 96 0.41 -13.26 -20.29
CA ASP A 96 -0.95 -13.46 -20.81
C ASP A 96 -1.88 -12.25 -20.65
N THR A 97 -1.52 -11.32 -19.77
CA THR A 97 -2.38 -10.19 -19.41
C THR A 97 -1.64 -8.86 -19.40
N VAL A 98 -2.40 -7.79 -19.58
CA VAL A 98 -2.01 -6.42 -19.32
C VAL A 98 -2.95 -5.85 -18.28
N SER A 99 -2.38 -5.45 -17.15
CA SER A 99 -3.06 -4.77 -16.06
C SER A 99 -2.79 -3.27 -16.15
N ILE A 100 -3.85 -2.46 -16.24
CA ILE A 100 -3.73 -1.00 -16.29
C ILE A 100 -4.76 -0.32 -15.39
N GLY A 101 -4.37 0.76 -14.73
CA GLY A 101 -5.35 1.60 -14.06
C GLY A 101 -4.78 2.71 -13.20
N PRO A 102 -5.64 3.53 -12.58
CA PRO A 102 -5.23 4.72 -11.86
C PRO A 102 -4.70 4.41 -10.46
N MET A 103 -3.75 5.22 -10.03
CA MET A 103 -3.36 5.36 -8.62
C MET A 103 -3.71 6.75 -8.12
N TYR A 104 -4.23 6.85 -6.90
CA TYR A 104 -4.53 8.11 -6.24
C TYR A 104 -4.20 8.04 -4.75
N ALA A 105 -3.54 9.06 -4.24
CA ALA A 105 -3.38 9.25 -2.79
C ALA A 105 -3.66 10.69 -2.38
N ASP A 106 -4.46 10.83 -1.33
CA ASP A 106 -4.79 12.09 -0.68
C ASP A 106 -4.48 12.01 0.81
N PRO A 107 -3.38 12.60 1.28
CA PRO A 107 -3.00 12.57 2.68
C PRO A 107 -3.86 13.50 3.58
N ARG A 108 -4.78 14.28 2.99
CA ARG A 108 -5.65 15.23 3.70
C ARG A 108 -7.00 15.37 3.02
N VAL A 109 -7.79 14.28 3.00
CA VAL A 109 -9.13 14.28 2.40
C VAL A 109 -9.95 15.42 2.98
N GLY A 110 -10.43 16.32 2.11
CA GLY A 110 -11.20 17.50 2.50
C GLY A 110 -10.45 18.48 3.41
N GLY A 111 -9.11 18.47 3.42
CA GLY A 111 -8.27 19.28 4.31
C GLY A 111 -8.12 18.73 5.73
N SER A 112 -8.69 17.54 6.00
CA SER A 112 -8.61 16.88 7.31
C SER A 112 -7.27 16.15 7.52
N ARG A 113 -7.20 15.30 8.55
CA ARG A 113 -6.08 14.37 8.78
C ARG A 113 -6.36 12.96 8.26
N LEU A 114 -7.52 12.76 7.64
CA LEU A 114 -7.89 11.54 6.97
C LEU A 114 -7.04 11.39 5.71
N THR A 115 -6.44 10.22 5.54
CA THR A 115 -5.69 9.83 4.34
C THR A 115 -6.51 8.84 3.54
N LEU A 116 -6.41 8.93 2.22
CA LEU A 116 -6.96 7.97 1.27
C LEU A 116 -5.85 7.52 0.33
N ASP A 117 -5.68 6.22 0.17
CA ASP A 117 -4.83 5.61 -0.84
C ASP A 117 -5.68 4.64 -1.67
N GLN A 118 -5.58 4.72 -2.99
CA GLN A 118 -6.29 3.86 -3.93
C GLN A 118 -5.38 3.47 -5.10
N ASP A 119 -5.37 2.19 -5.44
CA ASP A 119 -4.80 1.63 -6.66
C ASP A 119 -5.83 0.68 -7.26
N LEU A 120 -6.30 0.98 -8.46
CA LEU A 120 -7.29 0.18 -9.18
C LEU A 120 -6.68 -0.23 -10.51
N GLN A 121 -6.82 -1.48 -10.88
CA GLN A 121 -6.27 -2.05 -12.10
C GLN A 121 -7.32 -2.92 -12.79
N PHE A 122 -7.39 -2.80 -14.10
CA PHE A 122 -8.19 -3.63 -14.99
C PHE A 122 -7.26 -4.62 -15.68
N ILE A 123 -7.58 -5.90 -15.58
CA ILE A 123 -6.76 -7.01 -16.06
C ILE A 123 -7.34 -7.47 -17.39
N ILE A 124 -6.57 -7.29 -18.46
CA ILE A 124 -7.02 -7.50 -19.84
C ILE A 124 -6.17 -8.59 -20.46
N ASN A 125 -6.79 -9.56 -21.12
CA ASN A 125 -6.07 -10.59 -21.87
C ASN A 125 -5.31 -9.96 -23.05
N HIS A 126 -4.03 -10.29 -23.21
CA HIS A 126 -3.20 -9.72 -24.28
C HIS A 126 -3.57 -10.22 -25.70
N ASP A 127 -4.09 -11.45 -25.82
CA ASP A 127 -4.39 -12.12 -27.08
C ASP A 127 -5.81 -11.79 -27.55
N THR A 128 -6.78 -11.81 -26.64
CA THR A 128 -8.20 -11.58 -26.96
C THR A 128 -8.61 -10.12 -26.80
N GLY A 129 -7.90 -9.36 -25.95
CA GLY A 129 -8.29 -7.99 -25.56
C GLY A 129 -9.50 -7.93 -24.64
N GLU A 130 -9.99 -9.06 -24.13
CA GLU A 130 -11.14 -9.13 -23.23
C GLU A 130 -10.73 -8.74 -21.80
N LEU A 131 -11.65 -8.10 -21.08
CA LEU A 131 -11.48 -7.83 -19.65
C LEU A 131 -11.70 -9.13 -18.88
N GLU A 132 -10.67 -9.63 -18.21
CA GLU A 132 -10.71 -10.88 -17.44
C GLU A 132 -10.78 -10.65 -15.93
N GLY A 133 -10.56 -9.41 -15.47
CA GLY A 133 -10.43 -9.19 -14.04
C GLY A 133 -10.23 -7.74 -13.60
N THR A 134 -10.20 -7.58 -12.28
CA THR A 134 -9.88 -6.33 -11.60
C THR A 134 -9.07 -6.60 -10.34
N SER A 135 -8.13 -5.70 -10.06
CA SER A 135 -7.40 -5.65 -8.80
C SER A 135 -7.60 -4.29 -8.17
N ASN A 136 -7.84 -4.23 -6.86
CA ASN A 136 -7.99 -2.98 -6.13
C ASN A 136 -7.30 -3.08 -4.78
N LEU A 137 -6.70 -1.97 -4.36
CA LEU A 137 -6.32 -1.70 -2.99
C LEU A 137 -6.87 -0.32 -2.62
N THR A 138 -7.72 -0.26 -1.61
CA THR A 138 -8.24 1.01 -1.07
C THR A 138 -8.01 1.06 0.43
N GLN A 139 -7.43 2.16 0.90
CA GLN A 139 -7.18 2.40 2.31
C GLN A 139 -7.64 3.80 2.71
N LEU A 140 -8.46 3.86 3.77
CA LEU A 140 -8.86 5.08 4.44
C LEU A 140 -8.33 5.06 5.87
N GLU A 141 -7.55 6.05 6.27
CA GLU A 141 -6.88 6.03 7.56
C GLU A 141 -6.91 7.41 8.24
N LEU A 142 -7.19 7.41 9.54
CA LEU A 142 -6.82 8.51 10.42
C LEU A 142 -5.57 8.07 11.20
N PRO A 143 -4.36 8.46 10.76
CA PRO A 143 -3.13 8.03 11.40
C PRO A 143 -2.96 8.69 12.78
N LEU A 144 -2.09 8.13 13.60
CA LEU A 144 -1.53 8.82 14.77
C LEU A 144 -0.54 9.91 14.31
N TYR A 145 -1.06 10.97 13.69
CA TYR A 145 -0.31 12.02 12.99
C TYR A 145 0.57 12.91 13.90
N SER A 146 0.47 12.74 15.21
CA SER A 146 1.34 13.39 16.19
C SER A 146 1.59 12.50 17.41
N LEU A 147 2.64 12.79 18.17
CA LEU A 147 2.93 12.17 19.45
C LEU A 147 1.78 12.33 20.45
N ARG A 148 0.97 13.38 20.28
CA ARG A 148 -0.20 13.67 21.11
C ARG A 148 -1.52 13.11 20.56
N SER A 149 -1.52 12.56 19.35
CA SER A 149 -2.72 11.94 18.78
C SER A 149 -3.07 10.71 19.61
N VAL A 150 -4.30 10.68 20.15
CA VAL A 150 -4.77 9.61 21.04
C VAL A 150 -5.52 8.54 20.27
N TRP A 151 -6.24 8.92 19.24
CA TRP A 151 -7.08 8.01 18.47
C TRP A 151 -6.68 8.04 17.01
N GLY A 152 -6.83 6.88 16.37
CA GLY A 152 -6.74 6.72 14.94
C GLY A 152 -7.56 5.50 14.52
N PHE A 153 -7.69 5.33 13.22
CA PHE A 153 -8.28 4.12 12.66
C PHE A 153 -7.75 3.88 11.26
N ARG A 154 -7.90 2.66 10.77
CA ARG A 154 -7.65 2.27 9.39
C ARG A 154 -8.78 1.36 8.91
N LEU A 155 -9.26 1.63 7.71
CA LEU A 155 -10.09 0.73 6.95
C LEU A 155 -9.35 0.43 5.65
N ALA A 156 -9.07 -0.84 5.39
CA ALA A 156 -8.39 -1.29 4.19
C ALA A 156 -9.22 -2.38 3.52
N GLU A 157 -9.35 -2.30 2.20
CA GLU A 157 -9.91 -3.33 1.35
C GLU A 157 -8.92 -3.62 0.23
N ALA A 158 -8.71 -4.90 -0.04
CA ALA A 158 -8.01 -5.37 -1.21
C ALA A 158 -8.85 -6.45 -1.88
N HIS A 159 -9.01 -6.39 -3.20
CA HIS A 159 -9.57 -7.49 -3.94
C HIS A 159 -8.78 -7.78 -5.19
N LEU A 160 -8.87 -9.02 -5.64
CA LEU A 160 -8.36 -9.50 -6.91
C LEU A 160 -9.38 -10.47 -7.49
N ILE A 161 -9.84 -10.18 -8.69
CA ILE A 161 -10.60 -11.09 -9.53
C ILE A 161 -9.80 -11.23 -10.81
N ASN A 162 -9.37 -12.44 -11.18
CA ASN A 162 -8.68 -12.67 -12.44
C ASN A 162 -8.70 -14.13 -12.85
N ILE A 163 -8.31 -14.36 -14.10
CA ILE A 163 -7.97 -15.68 -14.61
C ILE A 163 -6.45 -15.84 -14.48
N ASP A 164 -6.01 -16.68 -13.56
CA ASP A 164 -4.61 -17.03 -13.35
C ASP A 164 -4.16 -18.09 -14.34
N ARG A 165 -3.01 -17.88 -14.97
CA ARG A 165 -2.42 -18.86 -15.89
C ARG A 165 -1.01 -19.18 -15.45
N THR A 166 -0.75 -20.45 -15.15
CA THR A 166 0.59 -20.89 -14.77
C THR A 166 1.40 -21.31 -16.00
N PHE A 167 2.60 -20.76 -16.13
CA PHE A 167 3.52 -21.05 -17.25
C PHE A 167 4.73 -21.89 -16.82
N ILE A 168 5.26 -22.68 -17.76
CA ILE A 168 6.60 -23.27 -17.71
C ILE A 168 7.35 -22.75 -18.94
N GLY A 169 8.26 -21.80 -18.74
CA GLY A 169 8.85 -21.02 -19.82
C GLY A 169 7.77 -20.17 -20.51
N SER A 170 7.55 -20.40 -21.80
CA SER A 170 6.53 -19.71 -22.61
C SER A 170 5.29 -20.57 -22.91
N ARG A 171 5.13 -21.71 -22.23
CA ARG A 171 4.01 -22.64 -22.46
C ARG A 171 3.17 -22.73 -21.20
N LEU A 172 1.85 -22.84 -21.38
CA LEU A 172 0.96 -23.14 -20.26
C LEU A 172 1.35 -24.47 -19.63
N ARG A 173 1.42 -24.47 -18.31
CA ARG A 173 1.50 -25.69 -17.52
C ARG A 173 0.22 -26.48 -17.74
N THR A 174 0.36 -27.78 -17.90
CA THR A 174 -0.77 -28.71 -17.98
C THR A 174 -0.80 -29.64 -16.77
N TYR A 175 -1.95 -30.25 -16.54
CA TYR A 175 -2.21 -31.28 -15.56
C TYR A 175 -2.79 -32.51 -16.27
N ASP A 176 -2.28 -33.68 -15.93
CA ASP A 176 -2.80 -34.98 -16.35
C ASP A 176 -3.36 -35.68 -15.12
N ASN A 177 -4.53 -36.31 -15.25
CA ASN A 177 -5.18 -36.97 -14.14
C ASN A 177 -4.44 -38.27 -13.80
N PRO A 178 -3.81 -38.40 -12.61
CA PRO A 178 -3.02 -39.59 -12.29
C PRO A 178 -3.89 -40.85 -12.11
N SER A 179 -5.22 -40.70 -12.05
CA SER A 179 -6.17 -41.80 -11.92
C SER A 179 -6.61 -42.40 -13.26
N THR A 180 -6.19 -41.81 -14.39
CA THR A 180 -6.47 -42.29 -15.74
C THR A 180 -5.18 -42.66 -16.47
N ASP A 181 -5.25 -43.58 -17.44
CA ASP A 181 -4.12 -43.90 -18.33
C ASP A 181 -4.04 -42.92 -19.53
N ALA A 182 -5.01 -42.01 -19.65
CA ALA A 182 -5.05 -41.02 -20.72
C ALA A 182 -4.18 -39.81 -20.34
N ILE A 183 -3.76 -39.05 -21.35
CA ILE A 183 -3.02 -37.81 -21.20
C ILE A 183 -4.02 -36.70 -21.57
N GLU A 184 -4.57 -36.02 -20.57
CA GLU A 184 -5.61 -35.00 -20.76
C GLU A 184 -5.06 -33.62 -21.10
N GLU A 185 -3.82 -33.31 -20.71
CA GLU A 185 -3.15 -32.01 -20.90
C GLU A 185 -4.05 -30.82 -20.47
N ILE A 186 -4.70 -30.92 -19.31
CA ILE A 186 -5.63 -29.90 -18.82
C ILE A 186 -4.83 -28.63 -18.49
N PRO A 187 -5.12 -27.49 -19.14
CA PRO A 187 -4.34 -26.28 -18.93
C PRO A 187 -4.58 -25.73 -17.51
N PHE A 188 -3.50 -25.30 -16.87
CA PHE A 188 -3.52 -24.74 -15.52
C PHE A 188 -4.01 -23.29 -15.55
N ILE A 189 -5.32 -23.15 -15.69
CA ILE A 189 -6.04 -21.88 -15.78
C ILE A 189 -7.07 -21.84 -14.66
N VAL A 190 -6.95 -20.88 -13.75
CA VAL A 190 -7.77 -20.80 -12.55
C VAL A 190 -8.45 -19.43 -12.47
N ASP A 191 -9.78 -19.41 -12.49
CA ASP A 191 -10.54 -18.23 -12.08
C ASP A 191 -10.40 -18.09 -10.56
N GLN A 192 -9.83 -16.97 -10.12
CA GLN A 192 -9.61 -16.67 -8.71
C GLN A 192 -10.34 -15.39 -8.31
N THR A 193 -10.96 -15.46 -7.13
CA THR A 193 -11.53 -14.30 -6.44
C THR A 193 -10.96 -14.24 -5.04
N ILE A 194 -10.35 -13.11 -4.71
CA ILE A 194 -9.69 -12.83 -3.44
C ILE A 194 -10.27 -11.51 -2.93
N LEU A 195 -10.73 -11.49 -1.69
CA LEU A 195 -11.17 -10.29 -1.00
C LEU A 195 -10.59 -10.28 0.42
N ASP A 196 -9.96 -9.17 0.80
CA ASP A 196 -9.48 -8.87 2.14
C ASP A 196 -10.08 -7.55 2.60
N VAL A 197 -10.68 -7.54 3.78
CA VAL A 197 -11.19 -6.33 4.41
C VAL A 197 -10.71 -6.29 5.85
N VAL A 198 -10.05 -5.21 6.23
CA VAL A 198 -9.50 -5.01 7.57
C VAL A 198 -9.95 -3.66 8.12
N ALA A 199 -10.49 -3.66 9.33
CA ALA A 199 -10.81 -2.47 10.10
C ALA A 199 -10.03 -2.49 11.41
N GLU A 200 -9.24 -1.45 11.65
CA GLU A 200 -8.40 -1.29 12.84
C GLU A 200 -8.73 0.02 13.56
N GLY A 201 -8.76 -0.03 14.90
CA GLY A 201 -8.81 1.14 15.76
C GLY A 201 -7.51 1.25 16.57
N TYR A 202 -6.98 2.47 16.64
CA TYR A 202 -5.74 2.79 17.36
C TYR A 202 -6.04 3.62 18.59
N PHE A 203 -5.47 3.23 19.72
CA PHE A 203 -5.43 4.03 20.93
C PHE A 203 -4.00 4.23 21.40
N SER A 204 -3.60 5.48 21.55
CA SER A 204 -2.23 5.85 21.86
C SER A 204 -2.16 6.73 23.09
N GLN A 205 -1.26 6.42 24.00
CA GLN A 205 -1.02 7.20 25.21
C GLN A 205 0.45 7.43 25.47
N GLY A 206 0.74 8.53 26.16
CA GLY A 206 2.07 8.91 26.59
C GLY A 206 2.75 9.85 25.60
N TYR A 207 3.96 10.31 25.98
CA TYR A 207 4.72 11.30 25.21
C TYR A 207 6.15 10.81 24.98
N ALA A 208 6.98 10.78 26.03
CA ALA A 208 8.34 10.24 25.95
C ALA A 208 8.35 8.71 25.86
N PHE A 209 7.44 8.05 26.57
CA PHE A 209 7.15 6.63 26.45
C PHE A 209 5.73 6.50 25.93
N LYS A 210 5.58 5.84 24.78
CA LYS A 210 4.29 5.65 24.13
C LYS A 210 3.82 4.21 24.27
N ARG A 211 2.52 4.07 24.48
CA ARG A 211 1.79 2.81 24.49
C ARG A 211 0.72 2.90 23.43
N ASP A 212 0.83 2.06 22.41
CA ASP A 212 -0.11 2.01 21.31
C ASP A 212 -0.83 0.66 21.40
N LEU A 213 -2.16 0.72 21.47
CA LEU A 213 -3.05 -0.43 21.51
C LEU A 213 -3.86 -0.44 20.22
N VAL A 214 -3.84 -1.56 19.51
CA VAL A 214 -4.58 -1.74 18.25
C VAL A 214 -5.60 -2.83 18.45
N PHE A 215 -6.83 -2.57 18.02
CA PHE A 215 -7.88 -3.58 17.90
C PHE A 215 -8.28 -3.69 16.44
N GLY A 216 -8.26 -4.90 15.90
CA GLY A 216 -8.59 -5.16 14.50
C GLY A 216 -9.72 -6.17 14.35
N TYR A 217 -10.49 -6.02 13.28
CA TYR A 217 -11.37 -7.02 12.73
C TYR A 217 -11.02 -7.21 11.25
N GLY A 218 -10.85 -8.46 10.84
CA GLY A 218 -10.56 -8.83 9.47
C GLY A 218 -11.59 -9.80 8.91
N PHE A 219 -11.82 -9.70 7.61
CA PHE A 219 -12.59 -10.63 6.81
C PHE A 219 -11.80 -10.98 5.55
N GLU A 220 -11.70 -12.26 5.25
CA GLU A 220 -10.98 -12.78 4.09
C GLU A 220 -11.88 -13.79 3.36
N GLU A 221 -11.95 -13.66 2.05
CA GLU A 221 -12.63 -14.60 1.16
C GLU A 221 -11.69 -14.96 0.00
N ARG A 222 -11.65 -16.25 -0.34
CA ARG A 222 -10.86 -16.83 -1.42
C ARG A 222 -11.73 -17.88 -2.10
N GLU A 223 -11.94 -17.75 -3.41
CA GLU A 223 -12.60 -18.74 -4.25
C GLU A 223 -11.71 -19.07 -5.45
N TYR A 224 -11.59 -20.35 -5.78
CA TYR A 224 -10.80 -20.83 -6.91
C TYR A 224 -11.61 -21.81 -7.77
N ARG A 225 -11.59 -21.62 -9.09
CA ARG A 225 -12.31 -22.50 -10.03
C ARG A 225 -11.45 -22.80 -11.24
N LEU A 226 -11.46 -24.06 -11.68
CA LEU A 226 -10.78 -24.46 -12.91
C LEU A 226 -11.52 -23.92 -14.13
N GLU A 227 -10.82 -23.13 -14.94
CA GLU A 227 -11.31 -22.55 -16.19
C GLU A 227 -10.86 -23.43 -17.38
N SER A 228 -11.51 -24.60 -17.52
CA SER A 228 -11.24 -25.52 -18.63
C SER A 228 -12.54 -26.15 -19.13
N PRO A 229 -13.24 -25.53 -20.09
CA PRO A 229 -14.53 -26.00 -20.60
C PRO A 229 -14.49 -27.43 -21.14
N SER A 230 -13.35 -27.85 -21.70
CA SER A 230 -13.15 -29.18 -22.30
C SER A 230 -12.87 -30.29 -21.29
N ALA A 231 -12.50 -29.97 -20.05
CA ALA A 231 -12.21 -30.98 -19.03
C ALA A 231 -13.50 -31.72 -18.60
N SER A 232 -13.41 -33.05 -18.46
CA SER A 232 -14.52 -33.86 -17.96
C SER A 232 -14.80 -33.56 -16.49
N GLU A 233 -15.98 -33.91 -15.99
CA GLU A 233 -16.33 -33.70 -14.57
C GLU A 233 -15.38 -34.45 -13.62
N ALA A 234 -14.96 -35.66 -14.01
CA ALA A 234 -14.02 -36.45 -13.22
C ALA A 234 -12.65 -35.76 -13.12
N ASP A 235 -12.17 -35.18 -14.22
CA ASP A 235 -10.87 -34.51 -14.23
C ASP A 235 -10.91 -33.15 -13.53
N ARG A 236 -12.05 -32.44 -13.62
CA ARG A 236 -12.26 -31.20 -12.84
C ARG A 236 -12.23 -31.47 -11.35
N GLN A 237 -12.85 -32.56 -10.90
CA GLN A 237 -12.81 -32.97 -9.49
C GLN A 237 -11.39 -33.37 -9.06
N ALA A 238 -10.69 -34.17 -9.85
CA ALA A 238 -9.30 -34.54 -9.57
C ALA A 238 -8.38 -33.31 -9.48
N PHE A 239 -8.49 -32.38 -10.44
CA PHE A 239 -7.75 -31.12 -10.41
C PHE A 239 -8.09 -30.29 -9.18
N ALA A 240 -9.38 -30.16 -8.83
CA ALA A 240 -9.79 -29.40 -7.66
C ALA A 240 -9.26 -29.99 -6.33
N GLU A 241 -9.17 -31.32 -6.22
CA GLU A 241 -8.68 -31.98 -5.01
C GLU A 241 -7.15 -31.94 -4.87
N GLU A 242 -6.43 -32.07 -5.98
CA GLU A 242 -4.96 -32.20 -5.96
C GLU A 242 -4.23 -30.87 -6.15
N VAL A 243 -4.85 -29.92 -6.84
CA VAL A 243 -4.17 -28.73 -7.36
C VAL A 243 -4.72 -27.43 -6.77
N LEU A 244 -6.04 -27.27 -6.75
CA LEU A 244 -6.63 -26.01 -6.32
C LEU A 244 -6.36 -25.76 -4.83
N PRO A 245 -5.98 -24.52 -4.45
CA PRO A 245 -6.07 -24.12 -3.06
C PRO A 245 -7.51 -24.26 -2.56
N ARG A 246 -7.66 -24.43 -1.25
CA ARG A 246 -9.00 -24.51 -0.66
C ARG A 246 -9.67 -23.15 -0.67
N ASP A 247 -10.95 -23.15 -1.04
CA ASP A 247 -11.82 -22.01 -0.78
C ASP A 247 -11.82 -21.70 0.72
N GLN A 248 -11.71 -20.42 1.04
CA GLN A 248 -11.59 -19.95 2.41
C GLN A 248 -12.51 -18.76 2.61
N ARG A 249 -13.28 -18.78 3.70
CA ARG A 249 -14.03 -17.63 4.15
C ARG A 249 -13.90 -17.50 5.65
N ASN A 250 -13.08 -16.55 6.07
CA ASN A 250 -12.69 -16.39 7.47
C ASN A 250 -12.99 -14.97 7.95
N SER A 251 -13.28 -14.87 9.24
CA SER A 251 -13.24 -13.61 9.96
C SER A 251 -12.39 -13.78 11.20
N PHE A 252 -11.67 -12.74 11.58
CA PHE A 252 -10.78 -12.78 12.72
C PHE A 252 -10.79 -11.45 13.47
N VAL A 253 -10.39 -11.52 14.74
CA VAL A 253 -10.13 -10.36 15.57
C VAL A 253 -8.65 -10.35 15.94
N SER A 254 -8.04 -9.17 15.99
CA SER A 254 -6.65 -8.99 16.38
C SER A 254 -6.53 -7.95 17.48
N VAL A 255 -5.56 -8.15 18.37
CA VAL A 255 -5.16 -7.17 19.38
C VAL A 255 -3.65 -7.10 19.39
N SER A 256 -3.09 -5.91 19.27
CA SER A 256 -1.64 -5.69 19.45
C SER A 256 -1.38 -4.56 20.43
N HIS A 257 -0.27 -4.66 21.14
CA HIS A 257 0.18 -3.65 22.09
C HIS A 257 1.66 -3.38 21.88
N ASP A 258 2.00 -2.12 21.63
CA ASP A 258 3.35 -1.65 21.38
C ASP A 258 3.76 -0.67 22.47
N TRP A 259 4.92 -0.92 23.10
CA TRP A 259 5.53 0.00 24.04
C TRP A 259 6.94 0.41 23.57
N TYR A 260 7.14 1.72 23.40
CA TYR A 260 8.41 2.26 22.93
C TYR A 260 8.72 3.63 23.54
N GLN A 261 9.99 4.00 23.52
CA GLN A 261 10.43 5.37 23.77
C GLN A 261 10.41 6.19 22.47
N ALA A 262 9.76 7.35 22.49
CA ALA A 262 9.61 8.25 21.34
C ALA A 262 10.85 9.13 21.13
N ARG A 263 12.01 8.48 20.94
CA ARG A 263 13.27 9.15 20.59
C ARG A 263 13.52 9.03 19.10
N TYR A 264 13.76 10.15 18.44
CA TYR A 264 13.98 10.23 17.01
C TYR A 264 15.34 10.83 16.69
N GLU A 265 16.03 10.27 15.72
CA GLU A 265 17.29 10.81 15.18
C GLU A 265 17.14 11.09 13.68
N THR A 266 17.72 12.21 13.24
CA THR A 266 17.70 12.62 11.84
C THR A 266 18.98 12.16 11.16
N ILE A 267 18.85 11.39 10.08
CA ILE A 267 19.97 10.85 9.32
C ILE A 267 19.75 11.20 7.84
N GLN A 268 20.82 11.44 7.08
CA GLN A 268 20.75 11.68 5.63
C GLN A 268 21.32 10.50 4.87
N ASN A 269 20.72 10.18 3.70
CA ASN A 269 21.19 9.15 2.78
C ASN A 269 21.30 7.74 3.39
N TYR A 270 20.41 7.36 4.30
CA TYR A 270 20.45 6.04 4.91
C TYR A 270 19.72 4.99 4.06
N GLN A 271 18.44 5.20 3.75
CA GLN A 271 17.67 4.33 2.83
C GLN A 271 17.33 4.99 1.50
N THR A 272 17.19 6.32 1.49
CA THR A 272 16.75 7.12 0.35
C THR A 272 17.82 8.16 0.01
N TYR A 273 18.42 8.01 -1.17
CA TYR A 273 19.47 8.91 -1.62
C TYR A 273 18.95 10.35 -1.77
N ALA A 274 19.72 11.31 -1.25
CA ALA A 274 19.45 12.75 -1.21
C ALA A 274 18.28 13.21 -0.32
N PHE A 275 17.74 12.34 0.55
CA PHE A 275 16.70 12.71 1.51
C PHE A 275 17.19 12.69 2.96
N THR A 276 16.53 13.51 3.77
CA THR A 276 16.68 13.53 5.22
C THR A 276 15.58 12.68 5.83
N GLU A 277 15.97 11.61 6.52
CA GLU A 277 15.08 10.62 7.13
C GLU A 277 15.08 10.76 8.64
N THR A 278 13.98 10.37 9.28
CA THR A 278 13.86 10.38 10.74
C THR A 278 13.55 8.98 11.24
N TYR A 279 14.44 8.43 12.06
CA TYR A 279 14.34 7.08 12.60
C TYR A 279 14.03 7.10 14.09
N ARG A 280 13.19 6.17 14.54
CA ARG A 280 12.95 5.92 15.96
C ARG A 280 14.09 5.06 16.51
N THR A 281 14.85 5.56 17.48
CA THR A 281 16.03 4.89 18.07
C THR A 281 15.81 4.42 19.52
N GLY A 282 14.64 4.68 20.08
CA GLY A 282 14.29 4.25 21.44
C GLY A 282 14.06 2.74 21.58
N PRO A 283 14.30 2.15 22.76
CA PRO A 283 14.06 0.74 23.00
C PRO A 283 12.58 0.37 22.78
N ARG A 284 12.35 -0.78 22.15
CA ARG A 284 11.04 -1.44 22.03
C ARG A 284 11.01 -2.57 23.05
N ILE A 285 9.99 -2.58 23.90
CA ILE A 285 9.79 -3.64 24.89
C ILE A 285 8.62 -4.48 24.38
N PHE A 286 8.88 -5.77 24.11
CA PHE A 286 7.87 -6.76 23.76
C PHE A 286 7.21 -7.32 25.02
#